data_AF-A0A9W8MMC4-F1
#
_entry.id   AF-A0A9W8MMC4-F1
#
_cell.length_a   1.000
_cell.length_b   1.000
_cell.length_c   1.000
_cell.angle_alpha   90.00
_cell.angle_beta   90.00
_cell.angle_gamma   90.00
#
_symmetry.space_group_name_H-M   'P 1'
#
loop_
_entity.id
_entity.type
_entity.pdbx_description
1 polymer ?
#
loop_
_entity_poly.entity_id
_entity_poly.type
_entity_poly.pdbx_seq_one_letter_code
_entity_poly.pdbx_strand_id
1 'polypeptide(L)'
;MDPHTLSTCIRRAVEHQGQSDHIPLSATIPLWHAVPRVKGRTLEPFSDEEKEFVADIVLDIADAFSDAWKKHSTEYTIGPNLREYWSEECTRVLEEYRCEMSTENHKAFRSAVKATKREPPDKRIEEVAMTNKHPWDLMEWVKECKNPPCEAIQFQGRPCHNLGDLWNALHSTCNMASDRPVDVSILEELPDEPEHPWPKFSQLELRQALEACSARSAP
;
A
#
# COMPACT_ATOMS: atom_id res chain seq x y z
N MET A 1 11.16 36.54 -8.71
CA MET A 1 9.82 35.93 -8.85
C MET A 1 9.60 35.82 -10.34
N ASP A 2 9.94 34.67 -10.92
CA ASP A 2 9.92 34.47 -12.36
C ASP A 2 8.48 34.42 -12.90
N PRO A 3 8.14 35.19 -13.94
CA PRO A 3 6.77 35.27 -14.45
C PRO A 3 6.32 34.05 -15.29
N HIS A 4 7.08 32.96 -15.30
CA HIS A 4 6.84 31.81 -16.19
C HIS A 4 6.38 30.52 -15.50
N THR A 5 6.10 30.56 -14.19
CA THR A 5 5.58 29.38 -13.49
C THR A 5 4.07 29.30 -13.65
N LEU A 6 3.61 28.58 -14.67
CA LEU A 6 2.20 28.15 -14.77
C LEU A 6 1.89 27.26 -13.56
N SER A 7 1.24 27.82 -12.55
CA SER A 7 0.82 27.09 -11.36
C SER A 7 -0.40 26.23 -11.71
N THR A 8 -0.17 24.97 -12.07
CA THR A 8 -1.23 23.96 -12.21
C THR A 8 -1.86 23.70 -10.84
N CYS A 9 -3.15 24.00 -10.71
CA CYS A 9 -3.89 23.74 -9.48
C CYS A 9 -4.44 22.31 -9.55
N ILE A 10 -3.87 21.41 -8.75
CA ILE A 10 -4.39 20.06 -8.56
C ILE A 10 -5.39 20.09 -7.41
N ARG A 11 -6.61 19.64 -7.64
CA ARG A 11 -7.69 19.60 -6.65
C ARG A 11 -8.26 18.20 -6.54
N ARG A 12 -8.84 17.88 -5.39
CA ARG A 12 -9.60 16.63 -5.19
C ARG A 12 -11.00 16.84 -5.77
N ALA A 13 -11.38 16.01 -6.74
CA ALA A 13 -12.70 16.05 -7.37
C ALA A 13 -13.66 15.14 -6.61
N VAL A 14 -13.95 15.48 -5.35
CA VAL A 14 -14.77 14.65 -4.42
C VAL A 14 -16.16 14.35 -5.00
N GLU A 15 -16.66 15.24 -5.86
CA GLU A 15 -17.94 15.13 -6.57
C GLU A 15 -17.99 13.98 -7.59
N HIS A 16 -16.83 13.46 -8.00
CA HIS A 16 -16.70 12.33 -8.93
C HIS A 16 -16.27 11.04 -8.22
N GLN A 17 -16.26 11.02 -6.89
CA GLN A 17 -15.88 9.84 -6.13
C GLN A 17 -17.02 8.81 -6.15
N GLY A 18 -16.78 7.68 -6.84
CA GLY A 18 -17.69 6.53 -6.86
C GLY A 18 -17.62 5.69 -5.58
N GLN A 19 -18.14 4.45 -5.60
CA GLN A 19 -18.11 3.51 -4.46
C GLN A 19 -16.71 2.99 -4.09
N SER A 20 -15.65 3.51 -4.70
CA SER A 20 -14.27 3.10 -4.49
C SER A 20 -13.54 4.12 -3.63
N ASP A 21 -12.64 3.65 -2.76
CA ASP A 21 -11.81 4.48 -1.87
C ASP A 21 -10.82 5.40 -2.61
N HIS A 22 -10.76 5.32 -3.94
CA HIS A 22 -9.95 6.20 -4.76
C HIS A 22 -10.56 7.60 -4.85
N ILE A 23 -9.79 8.63 -4.47
CA ILE A 23 -10.17 10.03 -4.63
C ILE A 23 -9.68 10.51 -5.99
N PRO A 24 -10.56 10.80 -6.97
CA PRO A 24 -10.12 11.32 -8.25
C PRO A 24 -9.51 12.72 -8.08
N LEU A 25 -8.38 12.94 -8.75
CA LEU A 25 -7.70 14.24 -8.79
C LEU A 25 -8.07 14.93 -10.10
N SER A 26 -8.44 16.21 -10.02
CA SER A 26 -8.61 17.08 -11.18
C SER A 26 -7.45 18.07 -11.24
N ALA A 27 -6.97 18.36 -12.44
CA ALA A 27 -5.97 19.38 -12.68
C ALA A 27 -6.53 20.39 -13.67
N THR A 28 -6.43 21.68 -13.34
CA THR A 28 -6.76 22.76 -14.27
C THR A 28 -5.48 23.37 -14.80
N ILE A 29 -5.27 23.27 -16.11
CA ILE A 29 -4.11 23.84 -16.80
C ILE A 29 -4.54 25.19 -17.40
N PRO A 30 -4.04 26.33 -16.89
CA PRO A 30 -4.37 27.63 -17.45
C PRO A 30 -3.65 27.82 -18.79
N LEU A 31 -4.38 27.64 -19.90
CA LEU A 31 -3.85 27.83 -21.26
C LEU A 31 -3.82 29.31 -21.70
N TRP A 32 -4.17 30.25 -20.84
CA TRP A 32 -4.39 31.66 -21.20
C TRP A 32 -3.15 32.36 -21.76
N HIS A 33 -1.97 31.86 -21.42
CA HIS A 33 -0.70 32.35 -21.96
C HIS A 33 -0.22 31.59 -23.21
N ALA A 34 -0.82 30.44 -23.51
CA ALA A 34 -0.45 29.55 -24.62
C ALA A 34 -1.37 29.71 -25.83
N VAL A 35 -2.59 30.22 -25.66
CA VAL A 35 -3.51 30.50 -26.78
C VAL A 35 -3.20 31.88 -27.37
N PRO A 36 -2.99 32.00 -28.69
CA PRO A 36 -2.73 33.28 -29.34
C PRO A 36 -3.87 34.28 -29.13
N ARG A 37 -3.49 35.54 -28.87
CA ARG A 37 -4.47 36.63 -28.78
C ARG A 37 -5.00 36.99 -30.16
N VAL A 38 -6.23 36.55 -30.42
CA VAL A 38 -6.96 36.88 -31.63
C VAL A 38 -7.27 38.38 -31.66
N LYS A 39 -6.82 39.09 -32.71
CA LYS A 39 -7.29 40.45 -32.99
C LYS A 39 -8.69 40.36 -33.61
N GLY A 40 -9.62 41.20 -33.15
CA GLY A 40 -10.96 41.26 -33.73
C GLY A 40 -10.91 41.50 -35.24
N ARG A 41 -11.52 40.60 -36.01
CA ARG A 41 -11.76 40.73 -37.44
C ARG A 41 -13.26 40.58 -37.68
N THR A 42 -13.82 41.38 -38.56
CA THR A 42 -15.18 41.17 -39.06
C THR A 42 -15.07 40.21 -40.24
N LEU A 43 -15.62 39.01 -40.09
CA LEU A 43 -15.69 37.99 -41.14
C LEU A 43 -17.15 37.80 -41.51
N GLU A 44 -17.42 37.59 -42.79
CA GLU A 44 -18.76 37.26 -43.27
C GLU A 44 -19.13 35.84 -42.83
N PRO A 45 -20.35 35.60 -42.33
CA PRO A 45 -20.75 34.27 -41.86
C PRO A 45 -20.65 33.22 -42.98
N PHE A 46 -20.04 32.08 -42.67
CA PHE A 46 -19.80 30.93 -43.54
C PHE A 46 -18.88 31.18 -44.74
N SER A 47 -18.13 32.28 -44.75
CA SER A 47 -17.15 32.55 -45.79
C SER A 47 -15.97 31.55 -45.72
N ASP A 48 -15.24 31.39 -46.81
CA ASP A 48 -14.07 30.50 -46.81
C ASP A 48 -12.94 31.05 -45.93
N GLU A 49 -12.85 32.38 -45.80
CA GLU A 49 -11.93 33.06 -44.89
C GLU A 49 -12.27 32.81 -43.41
N GLU A 50 -13.56 32.68 -43.06
CA GLU A 50 -13.97 32.28 -41.70
C GLU A 50 -13.56 30.85 -41.39
N LYS A 51 -13.76 29.92 -42.34
CA LYS A 51 -13.37 28.51 -42.17
C LYS A 51 -11.87 28.35 -41.99
N GLU A 52 -11.07 29.03 -42.81
CA GLU A 52 -9.61 29.01 -42.71
C GLU A 52 -9.14 29.58 -41.37
N PHE A 53 -9.73 30.70 -40.94
CA PHE A 53 -9.42 31.30 -39.65
C PHE A 53 -9.77 30.41 -38.45
N VAL A 54 -10.91 29.73 -38.48
CA VAL A 54 -11.29 28.76 -37.44
C VAL A 54 -10.35 27.56 -37.45
N ALA A 55 -9.95 27.07 -38.62
CA ALA A 55 -9.00 25.96 -38.73
C ALA A 55 -7.64 26.30 -38.11
N ASP A 56 -7.12 27.50 -38.37
CA ASP A 56 -5.88 28.01 -37.76
C ASP A 56 -5.98 28.07 -36.23
N ILE A 57 -7.08 28.62 -35.70
CA ILE A 57 -7.28 28.69 -34.23
C ILE A 57 -7.35 27.31 -33.61
N VAL A 58 -8.03 26.36 -34.26
CA VAL A 58 -8.12 24.97 -33.78
C VAL A 58 -6.74 24.32 -33.76
N LEU A 59 -5.91 24.58 -34.77
CA LEU A 59 -4.54 24.09 -34.82
C LEU A 59 -3.70 24.66 -33.68
N ASP A 60 -3.75 25.99 -33.48
CA ASP A 60 -3.03 26.67 -32.41
C ASP A 60 -3.42 26.14 -31.02
N ILE A 61 -4.71 25.87 -30.81
CA ILE A 61 -5.23 25.26 -29.57
C ILE A 61 -4.69 23.83 -29.43
N ALA A 62 -4.73 23.02 -30.49
CA ALA A 62 -4.25 21.64 -30.47
C ALA A 62 -2.75 21.57 -30.14
N ASP A 63 -1.95 22.47 -30.70
CA ASP A 63 -0.52 22.58 -30.41
C ASP A 63 -0.27 23.01 -28.96
N ALA A 64 -1.01 24.02 -28.46
CA ALA A 64 -0.94 24.42 -27.05
C ALA A 64 -1.27 23.27 -26.08
N PHE A 65 -2.27 22.44 -26.42
CA PHE A 65 -2.59 21.23 -25.65
C PHE A 65 -1.49 20.18 -25.74
N SER A 66 -0.93 19.93 -26.92
CA SER A 66 0.15 18.98 -27.15
C SER A 66 1.41 19.35 -26.36
N ASP A 67 1.77 20.64 -26.36
CA ASP A 67 2.91 21.17 -25.61
C ASP A 67 2.69 21.11 -24.10
N ALA A 68 1.50 21.50 -23.65
CA ALA A 68 1.14 21.37 -22.24
C ALA A 68 1.15 19.91 -21.79
N TRP A 69 0.64 19.00 -22.62
CA TRP A 69 0.66 17.57 -22.35
C TRP A 69 2.10 17.07 -22.23
N LYS A 70 2.94 17.27 -23.24
CA LYS A 70 4.35 16.84 -23.20
C LYS A 70 5.12 17.41 -22.02
N LYS A 71 4.85 18.65 -21.62
CA LYS A 71 5.51 19.31 -20.47
C LYS A 71 5.09 18.71 -19.13
N HIS A 72 3.83 18.32 -18.99
CA HIS A 72 3.27 17.89 -17.71
C HIS A 72 3.04 16.38 -17.60
N SER A 73 3.11 15.64 -18.71
CA SER A 73 3.10 14.18 -18.74
C SER A 73 4.52 13.67 -18.56
N THR A 74 4.78 12.99 -17.46
CA THR A 74 5.96 12.11 -17.35
C THR A 74 5.62 10.77 -17.99
N GLU A 75 6.43 10.34 -18.96
CA GLU A 75 6.40 8.95 -19.41
C GLU A 75 6.58 8.05 -18.19
N TYR A 76 5.77 6.98 -18.09
CA TYR A 76 5.91 5.98 -17.04
C TYR A 76 7.26 5.28 -17.23
N THR A 77 8.29 5.82 -16.58
CA THR A 77 9.61 5.22 -16.55
C THR A 77 9.57 4.14 -15.48
N ILE A 78 9.80 2.90 -15.89
CA ILE A 78 9.90 1.77 -14.97
C ILE A 78 10.99 2.13 -13.95
N GLY A 79 10.58 2.35 -12.70
CA GLY A 79 11.51 2.75 -11.65
C GLY A 79 12.62 1.70 -11.46
N PRO A 80 13.76 2.08 -10.88
CA PRO A 80 14.91 1.18 -10.69
C PRO A 80 14.53 -0.12 -9.98
N ASN A 81 13.61 -0.08 -9.00
CA ASN A 81 13.13 -1.25 -8.28
C ASN A 81 12.23 -2.18 -9.12
N LEU A 82 11.54 -1.64 -10.13
CA LEU A 82 10.73 -2.45 -11.04
C LEU A 82 11.60 -3.08 -12.13
N ARG A 83 12.71 -2.42 -12.53
CA ARG A 83 13.64 -2.91 -13.56
C ARG A 83 14.25 -4.26 -13.21
N GLU A 84 14.46 -4.55 -11.92
CA GLU A 84 15.08 -5.79 -11.46
C GLU A 84 14.28 -7.05 -11.84
N TYR A 85 12.95 -6.95 -11.94
CA TYR A 85 12.07 -8.08 -12.30
C TYR A 85 11.21 -7.81 -13.54
N TRP A 86 11.47 -6.73 -14.29
CA TRP A 86 10.71 -6.39 -15.49
C TRP A 86 11.27 -7.10 -16.72
N SER A 87 10.47 -7.96 -17.34
CA SER A 87 10.84 -8.69 -18.56
C SER A 87 10.28 -8.04 -19.84
N GLU A 88 10.82 -8.41 -21.00
CA GLU A 88 10.29 -8.02 -22.31
C GLU A 88 8.83 -8.47 -22.49
N GLU A 89 8.46 -9.62 -21.91
CA GLU A 89 7.07 -10.11 -21.88
C GLU A 89 6.14 -9.14 -21.15
N CYS A 90 6.58 -8.55 -20.03
CA CYS A 90 5.80 -7.55 -19.31
C CYS A 90 5.58 -6.29 -20.15
N THR A 91 6.56 -5.89 -20.95
CA THR A 91 6.44 -4.75 -21.87
C THR A 91 5.46 -5.06 -23.01
N ARG A 92 5.56 -6.24 -23.63
CA ARG A 92 4.67 -6.65 -24.73
C ARG A 92 3.20 -6.67 -24.31
N VAL A 93 2.89 -7.32 -23.18
CA VAL A 93 1.51 -7.40 -22.68
C VAL A 93 1.01 -6.04 -22.19
N LEU A 94 1.90 -5.15 -21.73
CA LEU A 94 1.54 -3.77 -21.40
C LEU A 94 1.17 -2.96 -22.65
N GLU A 95 1.88 -3.14 -23.76
CA GLU A 95 1.58 -2.49 -25.03
C GLU A 95 0.24 -2.98 -25.60
N GLU A 96 -0.02 -4.28 -25.55
CA GLU A 96 -1.31 -4.88 -25.92
C GLU A 96 -2.47 -4.33 -25.06
N TYR A 97 -2.25 -4.16 -23.75
CA TYR A 97 -3.22 -3.51 -22.88
C TYR A 97 -3.43 -2.03 -23.25
N ARG A 98 -2.38 -1.27 -23.59
CA ARG A 98 -2.50 0.13 -23.99
C ARG A 98 -3.22 0.31 -25.32
N CYS A 99 -3.07 -0.63 -26.25
CA CYS A 99 -3.72 -0.60 -27.55
C CYS A 99 -5.22 -0.90 -27.46
N GLU A 100 -5.61 -1.91 -26.68
CA GLU A 100 -7.01 -2.37 -26.64
C GLU A 100 -7.80 -1.82 -25.43
N MET A 101 -7.11 -1.38 -24.37
CA MET A 101 -7.68 -0.90 -23.09
C MET A 101 -8.75 -1.83 -22.50
N SER A 102 -8.63 -3.13 -22.80
CA SER A 102 -9.58 -4.18 -22.42
C SER A 102 -9.32 -4.72 -21.01
N THR A 103 -10.38 -5.19 -20.33
CA THR A 103 -10.28 -5.75 -18.98
C THR A 103 -9.55 -7.09 -18.94
N GLU A 104 -9.64 -7.86 -20.03
CA GLU A 104 -8.96 -9.12 -20.27
C GLU A 104 -7.45 -8.89 -20.37
N ASN A 105 -7.02 -7.91 -21.16
CA ASN A 105 -5.61 -7.57 -21.31
C ASN A 105 -5.04 -6.98 -20.01
N HIS A 106 -5.85 -6.26 -19.23
CA HIS A 106 -5.43 -5.81 -17.91
C HIS A 106 -5.17 -6.99 -16.95
N LYS A 107 -5.99 -8.06 -17.02
CA LYS A 107 -5.75 -9.29 -16.25
C LYS A 107 -4.50 -10.01 -16.73
N ALA A 108 -4.31 -10.13 -18.05
CA ALA A 108 -3.13 -10.73 -18.66
C ALA A 108 -1.86 -9.99 -18.23
N PHE A 109 -1.84 -8.67 -18.31
CA PHE A 109 -0.75 -7.82 -17.85
C PHE A 109 -0.43 -8.05 -16.36
N ARG A 110 -1.45 -8.00 -15.49
CA ARG A 110 -1.24 -8.24 -14.06
C ARG A 110 -0.76 -9.67 -13.77
N SER A 111 -1.18 -10.65 -14.56
CA SER A 111 -0.72 -12.03 -14.43
C SER A 111 0.76 -12.17 -14.83
N ALA A 112 1.15 -11.59 -15.97
CA ALA A 112 2.53 -11.59 -16.45
C ALA A 112 3.48 -10.92 -15.44
N VAL A 113 3.11 -9.75 -14.92
CA VAL A 113 3.90 -9.04 -13.89
C VAL A 113 3.98 -9.83 -12.59
N LYS A 114 2.90 -10.53 -12.20
CA LYS A 114 2.94 -11.40 -11.01
C LYS A 114 3.87 -12.58 -11.21
N ALA A 115 3.88 -13.19 -12.40
CA ALA A 115 4.73 -14.34 -12.70
C ALA A 115 6.21 -13.96 -12.66
N THR A 116 6.61 -12.88 -13.33
CA THR A 116 8.01 -12.41 -13.34
C THR A 116 8.48 -11.97 -11.97
N LYS A 117 7.63 -11.32 -11.17
CA LYS A 117 7.96 -10.96 -9.79
C LYS A 117 8.17 -12.18 -8.88
N ARG A 118 7.54 -13.32 -9.19
CA ARG A 118 7.64 -14.57 -8.41
C ARG A 118 8.87 -15.39 -8.74
N GLU A 119 9.41 -15.26 -9.96
CA GLU A 119 10.54 -16.05 -10.43
C GLU A 119 11.80 -15.92 -9.54
N PRO A 120 12.27 -14.73 -9.11
CA PRO A 120 13.47 -14.65 -8.26
C PRO A 120 13.30 -15.25 -6.86
N PRO A 121 12.21 -14.96 -6.11
CA PRO A 121 11.93 -15.65 -4.85
C PRO A 121 11.81 -17.16 -5.00
N ASP A 122 11.12 -17.64 -6.04
CA ASP A 122 10.89 -19.07 -6.23
C ASP A 122 12.20 -19.81 -6.55
N LYS A 123 13.08 -19.23 -7.36
CA LYS A 123 14.45 -19.75 -7.58
C LYS A 123 15.25 -19.84 -6.28
N ARG A 124 15.17 -18.82 -5.43
CA ARG A 124 15.85 -18.83 -4.12
C ARG A 124 15.26 -19.87 -3.18
N ILE A 125 13.94 -20.07 -3.19
CA ILE A 125 13.27 -21.13 -2.43
C ILE A 125 13.76 -22.50 -2.91
N GLU A 126 13.85 -22.72 -4.22
CA GLU A 126 14.33 -23.98 -4.80
C GLU A 126 15.79 -24.26 -4.40
N GLU A 127 16.67 -23.26 -4.52
CA GLU A 127 18.07 -23.38 -4.10
C GLU A 127 18.21 -23.74 -2.62
N VAL A 128 17.47 -23.06 -1.74
CA VAL A 128 17.49 -23.33 -0.30
C VAL A 128 16.93 -24.72 0.01
N ALA A 129 15.86 -25.13 -0.67
CA ALA A 129 15.24 -26.43 -0.47
C ALA A 129 16.13 -27.60 -0.94
N MET A 130 16.81 -27.44 -2.08
CA MET A 130 17.62 -28.49 -2.69
C MET A 130 19.05 -28.56 -2.13
N THR A 131 19.73 -27.41 -2.01
CA THR A 131 21.16 -27.34 -1.68
C THR A 131 21.40 -27.19 -0.19
N ASN A 132 20.82 -26.16 0.44
CA ASN A 132 21.15 -25.82 1.84
C ASN A 132 20.31 -26.59 2.86
N LYS A 133 19.09 -27.03 2.49
CA LYS A 133 18.10 -27.70 3.38
C LYS A 133 17.87 -27.01 4.72
N HIS A 134 18.26 -25.74 4.83
CA HIS A 134 18.19 -24.94 6.02
C HIS A 134 17.18 -23.83 5.75
N PRO A 135 15.93 -23.96 6.23
CA PRO A 135 14.84 -23.04 5.90
C PRO A 135 15.13 -21.58 6.25
N TRP A 136 16.06 -21.35 7.17
CA TRP A 136 16.45 -20.02 7.60
C TRP A 136 17.34 -19.31 6.56
N ASP A 137 17.93 -19.99 5.59
CA ASP A 137 18.80 -19.33 4.59
C ASP A 137 18.00 -18.59 3.49
N LEU A 138 16.67 -18.65 3.55
CA LEU A 138 15.77 -17.96 2.62
C LEU A 138 15.88 -16.43 2.69
N MET A 139 16.30 -15.91 3.83
CA MET A 139 16.53 -14.48 4.03
C MET A 139 17.96 -14.25 4.51
N GLU A 140 18.57 -13.15 4.09
CA GLU A 140 19.75 -12.63 4.77
C GLU A 140 19.25 -12.12 6.14
N TRP A 141 19.25 -13.00 7.14
CA TRP A 141 18.78 -12.60 8.46
C TRP A 141 19.59 -11.40 8.92
N VAL A 142 18.84 -10.43 9.45
CA VAL A 142 19.34 -9.18 10.00
C VAL A 142 20.61 -9.46 10.80
N LYS A 143 21.69 -8.74 10.46
CA LYS A 143 22.99 -8.69 11.17
C LYS A 143 22.88 -9.23 12.59
N GLU A 144 23.80 -10.11 12.99
CA GLU A 144 23.93 -10.63 14.37
C GLU A 144 23.30 -9.69 15.38
N CYS A 145 22.14 -10.08 15.92
CA CYS A 145 21.54 -9.38 17.03
C CYS A 145 22.57 -9.41 18.15
N LYS A 146 23.25 -8.27 18.35
CA LYS A 146 24.14 -8.10 19.49
C LYS A 146 23.22 -8.21 20.70
N ASN A 147 23.27 -9.36 21.37
CA ASN A 147 22.59 -9.52 22.64
C ASN A 147 23.04 -8.35 23.53
N PRO A 148 22.12 -7.67 24.22
CA PRO A 148 22.53 -6.68 25.19
C PRO A 148 23.54 -7.33 26.15
N PRO A 149 24.53 -6.59 26.67
CA PRO A 149 25.49 -7.15 27.60
C PRO A 149 24.74 -7.88 28.70
N CYS A 150 24.99 -9.19 28.85
CA CYS A 150 24.28 -10.02 29.80
C CYS A 150 24.58 -9.50 31.22
N GLU A 151 23.67 -8.73 31.79
CA GLU A 151 23.69 -8.43 33.21
C GLU A 151 23.24 -9.68 33.97
N ALA A 152 23.93 -10.01 35.06
CA ALA A 152 23.50 -11.10 35.91
C ALA A 152 22.10 -10.80 36.46
N ILE A 153 21.20 -11.79 36.43
CA ILE A 153 19.84 -11.66 36.96
C ILE A 153 19.94 -11.17 38.41
N GLN A 154 19.26 -10.07 38.73
CA GLN A 154 19.25 -9.49 40.07
C GLN A 154 17.90 -9.73 40.74
N PHE A 155 17.93 -10.11 42.01
CA PHE A 155 16.74 -10.25 42.85
C PHE A 155 16.94 -9.40 44.10
N GLN A 156 16.02 -8.46 44.38
CA GLN A 156 16.11 -7.51 45.48
C GLN A 156 17.44 -6.70 45.52
N GLY A 157 17.95 -6.32 44.35
CA GLY A 157 19.20 -5.55 44.21
C GLY A 157 20.48 -6.35 44.47
N ARG A 158 20.40 -7.68 44.64
CA ARG A 158 21.56 -8.56 44.72
C ARG A 158 21.67 -9.41 43.46
N PRO A 159 22.86 -9.54 42.84
CA PRO A 159 23.04 -10.44 41.72
C PRO A 159 22.90 -11.91 42.14
N CYS A 160 22.14 -12.68 41.38
CA CYS A 160 21.97 -14.12 41.56
C CYS A 160 23.05 -14.86 40.75
N HIS A 161 24.08 -15.37 41.43
CA HIS A 161 25.19 -16.07 40.79
C HIS A 161 25.12 -17.60 40.92
N ASN A 162 24.33 -18.13 41.85
CA ASN A 162 24.18 -19.56 42.09
C ASN A 162 22.79 -20.04 41.66
N LEU A 163 22.69 -21.32 41.28
CA LEU A 163 21.42 -21.93 40.88
C LEU A 163 20.35 -21.87 41.97
N GLY A 164 20.74 -22.02 43.25
CA GLY A 164 19.82 -21.89 44.38
C GLY A 164 19.25 -20.48 44.53
N ASP A 165 20.09 -19.45 44.37
CA ASP A 165 19.65 -18.04 44.43
C ASP A 165 18.73 -17.70 43.26
N LEU A 166 19.04 -18.22 42.07
CA LEU A 166 18.20 -18.07 40.88
C LEU A 166 16.84 -18.76 41.05
N TRP A 167 16.83 -19.98 41.59
CA TRP A 167 15.60 -20.71 41.87
C TRP A 167 14.76 -19.99 42.92
N ASN A 168 15.37 -19.52 44.00
CA ASN A 168 14.68 -18.76 45.04
C ASN A 168 14.12 -17.44 44.50
N ALA A 169 14.84 -16.74 43.63
CA ALA A 169 14.37 -15.52 42.97
C ALA A 169 13.15 -15.80 42.07
N LEU A 170 13.22 -16.84 41.25
CA LEU A 170 12.12 -17.27 40.38
C LEU A 170 10.90 -17.70 41.20
N HIS A 171 11.12 -18.61 42.14
CA HIS A 171 10.08 -19.16 43.00
C HIS A 171 9.42 -18.07 43.83
N SER A 172 10.21 -17.18 44.44
CA SER A 172 9.68 -16.04 45.18
C SER A 172 8.86 -15.13 44.28
N THR A 173 9.32 -14.77 43.08
CA THR A 173 8.58 -13.89 42.16
C THR A 173 7.24 -14.48 41.71
N CYS A 174 7.20 -15.78 41.38
CA CYS A 174 5.98 -16.45 40.95
C CYS A 174 5.01 -16.73 42.11
N ASN A 175 5.54 -16.98 43.30
CA ASN A 175 4.77 -17.40 44.49
C ASN A 175 4.74 -16.32 45.58
N MET A 176 4.96 -15.04 45.24
CA MET A 176 4.99 -13.92 46.21
C MET A 176 3.72 -13.80 47.06
N ALA A 177 2.62 -14.37 46.56
CA ALA A 177 1.31 -14.35 47.20
C ALA A 177 0.93 -15.68 47.87
N SER A 178 1.78 -16.72 47.84
CA SER A 178 1.40 -18.05 48.34
C SER A 178 1.09 -18.09 49.83
N ASP A 179 1.77 -17.25 50.64
CA ASP A 179 1.53 -17.17 52.09
C ASP A 179 0.61 -16.00 52.48
N ARG A 180 0.09 -15.24 51.51
CA ARG A 180 -0.85 -14.15 51.81
C ARG A 180 -2.23 -14.78 52.02
N PRO A 181 -2.91 -14.52 53.16
CA PRO A 181 -4.30 -14.93 53.29
C PRO A 181 -5.11 -14.24 52.20
N VAL A 182 -5.77 -15.04 51.36
CA VAL A 182 -6.67 -14.53 50.33
C VAL A 182 -7.93 -14.07 51.05
N ASP A 183 -8.14 -12.76 51.07
CA ASP A 183 -9.35 -12.19 51.63
C ASP A 183 -10.53 -12.44 50.68
N VAL A 184 -11.34 -13.45 51.01
CA VAL A 184 -12.52 -13.83 50.22
C VAL A 184 -13.70 -12.88 50.46
N SER A 185 -13.69 -12.04 51.50
CA SER A 185 -14.78 -11.07 51.70
C SER A 185 -14.78 -9.97 50.64
N ILE A 186 -13.68 -9.78 49.91
CA ILE A 186 -13.63 -8.90 48.73
C ILE A 186 -14.66 -9.33 47.68
N LEU A 187 -14.94 -10.64 47.55
CA LEU A 187 -15.96 -11.15 46.61
C LEU A 187 -17.38 -10.80 47.05
N GLU A 188 -17.63 -10.60 48.35
CA GLU A 188 -18.92 -10.19 48.89
C GLU A 188 -19.13 -8.67 48.79
N GLU A 189 -18.04 -7.90 48.70
CA GLU A 189 -18.06 -6.44 48.49
C GLU A 189 -18.15 -6.03 47.01
N LEU A 190 -17.89 -6.95 46.09
CA LEU A 190 -18.03 -6.68 44.66
C LEU A 190 -19.51 -6.49 44.31
N PRO A 191 -19.88 -5.40 43.62
CA PRO A 191 -21.25 -5.24 43.16
C PRO A 191 -21.56 -6.32 42.14
N ASP A 192 -22.75 -6.92 42.24
CA ASP A 192 -23.27 -7.79 41.18
C ASP A 192 -23.29 -6.99 39.87
N GLU A 193 -22.44 -7.39 38.92
CA GLU A 193 -22.49 -6.80 37.58
C GLU A 193 -23.86 -7.09 36.97
N PRO A 194 -24.45 -6.11 36.26
CA PRO A 194 -25.73 -6.34 35.61
C PRO A 194 -25.59 -7.51 34.64
N GLU A 195 -26.53 -8.46 34.69
CA GLU A 195 -26.60 -9.54 33.71
C GLU A 195 -26.64 -8.93 32.30
N HIS A 196 -25.53 -9.02 31.58
CA HIS A 196 -25.48 -8.59 30.20
C HIS A 196 -26.21 -9.63 29.35
N PRO A 197 -27.33 -9.28 28.71
CA PRO A 197 -28.00 -10.21 27.82
C PRO A 197 -27.03 -10.56 26.70
N TRP A 198 -26.88 -11.85 26.43
CA TRP A 198 -26.12 -12.32 25.28
C TRP A 198 -26.68 -11.63 24.02
N PRO A 199 -25.85 -10.93 23.23
CA PRO A 199 -26.29 -10.35 21.98
C PRO A 199 -26.90 -11.46 21.12
N LYS A 200 -28.14 -11.26 20.66
CA LYS A 200 -28.75 -12.18 19.71
C LYS A 200 -27.95 -12.08 18.41
N PHE A 201 -27.24 -13.15 18.06
CA PHE A 201 -26.59 -13.25 16.77
C PHE A 201 -27.48 -14.02 15.80
N SER A 202 -27.39 -13.65 14.53
CA SER A 202 -28.09 -14.31 13.44
C SER A 202 -27.38 -15.60 13.04
N GLN A 203 -28.12 -16.55 12.44
CA GLN A 203 -27.52 -17.76 11.89
C GLN A 203 -26.47 -17.44 10.79
N LEU A 204 -26.58 -16.28 10.14
CA LEU A 204 -25.62 -15.80 9.15
C LEU A 204 -24.28 -15.43 9.79
N GLU A 205 -24.29 -14.67 10.88
CA GLU A 205 -23.08 -14.30 11.63
C GLU A 205 -22.36 -15.54 12.16
N LEU A 206 -23.10 -16.55 12.62
CA LEU A 206 -22.53 -17.82 13.04
C LEU A 206 -21.84 -18.54 11.87
N ARG A 207 -22.47 -18.58 10.70
CA ARG A 207 -21.89 -19.20 9.51
C ARG A 207 -20.65 -18.46 9.02
N GLN A 208 -20.67 -17.13 9.05
CA GLN A 208 -19.51 -16.30 8.68
C GLN A 208 -18.34 -16.50 9.65
N ALA A 209 -18.61 -16.56 10.96
CA ALA A 209 -17.59 -16.86 11.95
C ALA A 209 -17.00 -18.27 11.76
N LEU A 210 -17.84 -19.25 11.46
CA LEU A 210 -17.39 -20.62 11.18
C LEU A 210 -16.60 -20.72 9.87
N GLU A 211 -16.98 -19.99 8.82
CA GLU A 211 -16.27 -19.95 7.54
C GLU A 211 -14.87 -19.34 7.71
N ALA A 212 -14.74 -18.30 8.54
CA ALA A 212 -13.42 -17.75 8.91
C ALA A 212 -12.55 -18.75 9.68
N CYS A 213 -13.16 -19.67 10.44
CA CYS A 213 -12.46 -20.71 11.19
C CYS A 213 -12.23 -22.00 10.37
N SER A 214 -12.95 -22.23 9.26
CA SER A 214 -12.89 -23.50 8.53
C SER A 214 -11.74 -23.60 7.52
N ALA A 215 -11.04 -22.50 7.26
CA ALA A 215 -9.87 -22.49 6.41
C ALA A 215 -8.76 -21.69 7.07
N ARG A 216 -7.67 -22.38 7.47
CA ARG A 216 -6.34 -21.85 7.88
C ARG A 216 -6.02 -21.82 9.38
N SER A 217 -6.37 -22.86 10.11
CA SER A 217 -5.66 -23.13 11.38
C SER A 217 -5.41 -24.62 11.56
N ALA A 218 -4.54 -25.15 10.69
CA ALA A 218 -3.57 -26.18 11.02
C ALA A 218 -2.39 -26.03 10.02
N PRO A 219 -1.13 -26.20 10.46
CA PRO A 219 0.07 -25.94 9.68
C PRO A 219 0.22 -26.84 8.44
#